data_AF-A0A0H3IXT7-F1
#
_entry.id   AF-A0A0H3IXT7-F1
#
_cell.length_a   1.000
_cell.length_b   1.000
_cell.length_c   1.000
_cell.angle_alpha   90.00
_cell.angle_beta   90.00
_cell.angle_gamma   90.00
#
_symmetry.space_group_name_H-M   'P 1'
#
loop_
_entity.id
_entity.type
_entity.pdbx_description
1 polymer ?
#
loop_
_entity_poly.entity_id
_entity_poly.type
_entity_poly.pdbx_seq_one_letter_code
_entity_poly.pdbx_strand_id
1 'polypeptide(L)'
;MENTEPKKLGGGLLTIVIINMILYILSICGSIIILITSNSANEEVRNALASTNPTEITINLILSIVLVISLILILLKQSIGVYIYFIITIADIAYSISSNGFKPITLASFILPVLMLIFVYLKKDVFWNKDITK
;
A
#
# COMPACT_ATOMS: atom_id res chain seq x y z
N MET A 1 -17.26 -30.78 -20.85
CA MET A 1 -17.35 -30.19 -19.50
C MET A 1 -16.08 -29.38 -19.30
N GLU A 2 -16.16 -28.07 -19.52
CA GLU A 2 -15.01 -27.18 -19.36
C GLU A 2 -14.75 -27.02 -17.86
N ASN A 3 -13.60 -27.51 -17.40
CA ASN A 3 -13.22 -27.48 -16.00
C ASN A 3 -12.81 -26.04 -15.63
N THR A 4 -13.78 -25.23 -15.23
CA THR A 4 -13.57 -23.86 -14.73
C THR A 4 -13.07 -23.90 -13.28
N GLU A 5 -11.91 -24.51 -13.04
CA GLU A 5 -11.30 -24.44 -11.73
C GLU A 5 -11.00 -22.97 -11.38
N PRO A 6 -11.33 -22.51 -10.16
CA PRO A 6 -11.08 -21.13 -9.77
C PRO A 6 -9.58 -20.85 -9.81
N LYS A 7 -9.15 -20.00 -10.74
CA LYS A 7 -7.74 -19.60 -10.88
C LYS A 7 -7.23 -19.08 -9.53
N LYS A 8 -6.17 -19.71 -9.00
CA LYS A 8 -5.59 -19.40 -7.69
C LYS A 8 -4.69 -18.15 -7.79
N LEU A 9 -4.60 -17.37 -6.71
CA LEU A 9 -3.53 -16.37 -6.59
C LEU A 9 -2.20 -17.14 -6.59
N GLY A 10 -1.25 -16.71 -7.43
CA GLY A 10 0.11 -17.27 -7.39
C GLY A 10 0.75 -17.02 -6.02
N GLY A 11 1.53 -17.98 -5.50
CA GLY A 11 2.17 -17.87 -4.19
C GLY A 11 2.99 -16.59 -4.02
N GLY A 12 3.73 -16.18 -5.06
CA GLY A 12 4.51 -14.93 -5.02
C GLY A 12 3.65 -13.66 -4.85
N LEU A 13 2.48 -13.60 -5.51
CA LEU A 13 1.55 -12.47 -5.34
C LEU A 13 0.98 -12.44 -3.92
N LEU A 14 0.59 -13.62 -3.39
CA LEU A 14 0.09 -13.75 -2.03
C LEU A 14 1.14 -13.27 -1.01
N THR A 15 2.39 -13.71 -1.16
CA THR A 15 3.49 -13.31 -0.27
C THR A 15 3.69 -11.79 -0.27
N ILE A 16 3.74 -11.15 -1.45
CA ILE A 16 3.95 -9.70 -1.53
C ILE A 16 2.78 -8.92 -0.95
N VAL A 17 1.56 -9.38 -1.19
CA VAL A 17 0.38 -8.73 -0.63
C VAL A 17 0.40 -8.82 0.90
N ILE A 18 0.77 -9.97 1.47
CA ILE A 18 0.91 -10.13 2.92
C ILE A 18 2.02 -9.23 3.48
N ILE A 19 3.19 -9.18 2.82
CA ILE A 19 4.30 -8.31 3.23
C ILE A 19 3.86 -6.84 3.25
N ASN A 20 3.23 -6.36 2.17
CA ASN A 20 2.72 -4.99 2.10
C ASN A 20 1.66 -4.74 3.18
N MET A 21 0.76 -5.70 3.42
CA MET A 21 -0.28 -5.56 4.43
C MET A 21 0.31 -5.37 5.83
N ILE A 22 1.33 -6.15 6.19
CA ILE A 22 2.04 -6.00 7.48
C ILE A 22 2.68 -4.61 7.58
N LEU A 23 3.35 -4.14 6.52
CA LEU A 23 4.00 -2.83 6.51
C LEU A 23 2.99 -1.69 6.69
N TYR A 24 1.84 -1.73 5.99
CA TYR A 24 0.82 -0.69 6.14
C TYR A 24 0.10 -0.76 7.49
N ILE A 25 -0.15 -1.95 8.04
CA ILE A 25 -0.70 -2.08 9.40
C ILE A 25 0.26 -1.48 10.42
N LEU A 26 1.57 -1.74 10.30
CA LEU A 26 2.59 -1.15 11.17
C LEU A 26 2.62 0.39 11.02
N SER A 27 2.53 0.90 9.79
CA SER A 27 2.43 2.33 9.50
C SER A 27 1.21 2.99 10.16
N ILE A 28 0.04 2.33 10.08
CA ILE A 28 -1.19 2.78 10.72
C ILE A 28 -1.02 2.84 12.24
N CYS A 29 -0.52 1.76 12.86
CA CYS A 29 -0.27 1.72 14.30
C CYS A 29 0.70 2.82 14.74
N GLY A 30 1.81 2.98 14.02
CA GLY A 30 2.80 4.04 14.30
C GLY A 30 2.19 5.43 14.20
N SER A 31 1.42 5.69 13.14
CA SER A 31 0.75 6.98 12.91
C SER A 31 -0.25 7.30 14.03
N ILE A 32 -1.05 6.33 14.47
CA ILE A 32 -1.99 6.50 15.59
C ILE A 32 -1.23 6.82 16.88
N ILE A 33 -0.15 6.09 17.18
CA ILE A 33 0.66 6.34 18.38
C ILE A 33 1.20 7.77 18.35
N ILE A 34 1.77 8.22 17.23
CA ILE A 34 2.32 9.57 17.11
C ILE A 34 1.22 10.64 17.28
N LEU A 35 0.05 10.45 16.67
CA LEU A 35 -1.06 11.41 16.81
C LEU A 35 -1.52 11.52 18.27
N ILE A 36 -1.62 10.41 19.00
CA ILE A 36 -2.00 10.42 20.41
C ILE A 36 -0.93 11.10 21.27
N THR A 37 0.35 10.77 21.06
CA THR A 37 1.46 11.29 21.87
C THR A 37 1.79 12.75 21.55
N SER A 38 1.53 13.21 20.33
CA SER A 38 1.70 14.61 19.93
C SER A 38 0.84 15.57 20.74
N ASN A 39 -0.30 15.09 21.27
CA ASN A 39 -1.19 15.86 22.14
C ASN A 39 -0.92 15.65 23.64
N SER A 40 0.19 15.01 24.01
CA SER A 40 0.52 14.76 25.41
C SER A 40 1.00 16.03 26.13
N ALA A 41 0.73 16.10 27.44
CA ALA A 41 1.19 17.19 28.30
C ALA A 41 2.69 17.10 28.67
N ASN A 42 3.39 16.04 28.25
CA ASN A 42 4.80 15.84 28.55
C ASN A 42 5.65 16.68 27.58
N GLU A 43 6.38 17.66 28.11
CA GLU A 43 7.17 18.59 27.30
C GLU A 43 8.33 17.90 26.56
N GLU A 44 8.92 16.84 27.11
CA GLU A 44 9.99 16.09 26.44
C GLU A 44 9.47 15.38 25.19
N VAL A 45 8.30 14.75 25.30
CA VAL A 45 7.62 14.08 24.19
C VAL A 45 7.16 15.09 23.15
N ARG A 46 6.62 16.23 23.59
CA ARG A 46 6.18 17.31 22.71
C ARG A 46 7.35 17.92 21.94
N ASN A 47 8.49 18.12 22.59
CA ASN A 47 9.71 18.62 21.96
C ASN A 47 10.30 17.61 20.97
N ALA A 48 10.29 16.30 21.30
CA ALA A 48 10.73 15.25 20.39
C ALA A 48 9.85 15.14 19.12
N LEU A 49 8.59 15.56 19.21
CA LEU A 49 7.63 15.56 18.10
C LEU A 49 7.42 16.94 17.47
N ALA A 50 8.17 17.97 17.86
CA ALA A 50 7.92 19.35 17.44
C ALA A 50 8.09 19.60 15.92
N SER A 51 8.92 18.79 15.25
CA SER A 51 9.10 18.84 13.79
C SER A 51 8.03 18.05 13.01
N THR A 52 7.15 17.36 13.72
CA THR A 52 6.17 16.46 13.12
C THR A 52 4.93 17.23 12.71
N ASN A 53 4.58 17.18 11.42
CA ASN A 53 3.38 17.82 10.91
C ASN A 53 2.15 16.90 11.10
N PRO A 54 1.18 17.23 11.98
CA PRO A 54 0.02 16.38 12.24
C PRO A 54 -0.86 16.19 11.00
N THR A 55 -0.90 17.18 10.10
CA THR A 55 -1.65 17.09 8.84
C THR A 55 -1.04 16.05 7.92
N GLU A 56 0.29 16.02 7.81
CA GLU A 56 1.00 15.05 6.99
C GLU A 56 0.81 13.62 7.52
N ILE A 57 0.90 13.41 8.84
CA ILE A 57 0.62 12.10 9.43
C ILE A 57 -0.81 11.67 9.14
N THR A 58 -1.77 12.58 9.27
CA THR A 58 -3.18 12.28 9.03
C THR A 58 -3.41 11.86 7.57
N ILE A 59 -2.79 12.55 6.61
CA ILE A 59 -2.82 12.18 5.19
C ILE A 59 -2.22 10.78 5.00
N ASN A 60 -1.04 10.52 5.56
CA ASN A 60 -0.35 9.23 5.44
C ASN A 60 -1.15 8.07 6.07
N LEU A 61 -1.84 8.34 7.18
CA LEU A 61 -2.74 7.40 7.84
C LEU A 61 -3.92 7.02 6.91
N ILE A 62 -4.57 8.02 6.31
CA ILE A 62 -5.68 7.80 5.37
C ILE A 62 -5.19 7.00 4.16
N LEU A 63 -4.07 7.39 3.56
CA LEU A 63 -3.48 6.67 2.42
C LEU A 63 -3.16 5.22 2.76
N SER A 64 -2.57 4.98 3.95
CA SER A 64 -2.26 3.62 4.41
C SER A 64 -3.51 2.76 4.55
N ILE A 65 -4.62 3.31 5.05
CA ILE A 65 -5.91 2.60 5.15
C ILE A 65 -6.45 2.26 3.76
N VAL A 66 -6.42 3.20 2.80
CA VAL A 66 -6.88 2.94 1.44
C VAL A 66 -6.02 1.88 0.74
N LEU A 67 -4.70 1.88 1.00
CA LEU A 67 -3.79 0.86 0.48
C LEU A 67 -4.08 -0.52 1.08
N VAL A 68 -4.39 -0.63 2.37
CA VAL A 68 -4.84 -1.90 2.98
C VAL A 68 -6.13 -2.40 2.34
N ILE A 69 -7.11 -1.53 2.14
CA ILE A 69 -8.37 -1.89 1.45
C ILE A 69 -8.06 -2.40 0.04
N SER A 70 -7.16 -1.73 -0.68
CA SER A 70 -6.73 -2.13 -2.03
C SER A 70 -6.10 -3.52 -2.03
N LEU A 71 -5.24 -3.83 -1.06
CA LEU A 71 -4.64 -5.15 -0.91
C LEU A 71 -5.67 -6.24 -0.61
N ILE A 72 -6.67 -5.95 0.23
CA ILE A 72 -7.78 -6.87 0.49
C ILE A 72 -8.54 -7.15 -0.81
N LEU A 73 -8.84 -6.13 -1.61
CA LEU A 73 -9.50 -6.29 -2.91
C LEU A 73 -8.67 -7.15 -3.88
N ILE A 74 -7.33 -7.03 -3.83
CA ILE A 74 -6.41 -7.87 -4.62
C ILE A 74 -6.47 -9.34 -4.16
N LEU A 75 -6.51 -9.60 -2.85
CA LEU A 75 -6.72 -10.97 -2.33
C LEU A 75 -8.07 -11.54 -2.76
N LEU A 76 -9.09 -10.69 -2.83
CA LEU A 76 -10.43 -11.03 -3.34
C LEU A 76 -10.49 -11.12 -4.88
N LYS A 77 -9.33 -11.07 -5.57
CA LYS A 77 -9.20 -11.18 -7.03
C LYS A 77 -9.94 -10.07 -7.79
N GLN A 78 -10.15 -8.91 -7.16
CA GLN A 78 -10.80 -7.79 -7.81
C GLN A 78 -9.76 -6.89 -8.50
N SER A 79 -9.94 -6.67 -9.79
CA SER A 79 -9.06 -5.81 -10.62
C SER A 79 -9.04 -4.36 -10.13
N ILE A 80 -10.15 -3.88 -9.56
CA ILE A 80 -10.22 -2.53 -8.97
C ILE A 80 -9.19 -2.31 -7.87
N GLY A 81 -8.90 -3.34 -7.06
CA GLY A 81 -7.88 -3.26 -6.01
C GLY A 81 -6.47 -3.02 -6.57
N VAL A 82 -6.17 -3.64 -7.71
CA VAL A 82 -4.90 -3.44 -8.42
C VAL A 82 -4.77 -1.98 -8.88
N TYR A 83 -5.81 -1.45 -9.52
CA TYR A 83 -5.78 -0.07 -10.02
C TYR A 83 -5.60 0.94 -8.88
N ILE A 84 -6.37 0.80 -7.79
CA ILE A 84 -6.28 1.72 -6.64
C ILE A 84 -4.88 1.64 -6.03
N TYR A 85 -4.34 0.44 -5.82
CA TYR A 85 -2.99 0.26 -5.28
C TYR A 85 -1.93 1.00 -6.10
N PHE A 86 -1.91 0.81 -7.43
CA PHE A 86 -0.89 1.44 -8.27
C PHE A 86 -1.07 2.95 -8.39
N ILE A 87 -2.29 3.46 -8.53
CA ILE A 87 -2.54 4.90 -8.62
C ILE A 87 -2.06 5.60 -7.35
N ILE A 88 -2.41 5.07 -6.18
CA ILE A 88 -2.00 5.66 -4.91
C ILE A 88 -0.49 5.54 -4.71
N THR A 89 0.09 4.38 -5.01
CA THR A 89 1.54 4.17 -4.86
C THR A 89 2.34 5.14 -5.74
N ILE A 90 1.93 5.35 -6.99
CA ILE A 90 2.60 6.30 -7.89
C ILE A 90 2.43 7.74 -7.38
N ALA A 91 1.23 8.10 -6.91
CA ALA A 91 0.96 9.43 -6.36
C ALA A 91 1.79 9.71 -5.09
N ASP A 92 1.90 8.73 -4.19
CA ASP A 92 2.69 8.82 -2.96
C ASP A 92 4.18 8.99 -3.26
N ILE A 93 4.70 8.22 -4.22
CA ILE A 93 6.08 8.37 -4.71
C ILE A 93 6.30 9.76 -5.31
N ALA A 94 5.39 10.25 -6.15
CA ALA A 94 5.50 11.57 -6.76
C ALA A 94 5.48 12.69 -5.71
N TYR A 95 4.61 12.56 -4.69
CA TYR A 95 4.58 13.46 -3.54
C TYR A 95 5.90 13.42 -2.77
N SER A 96 6.41 12.24 -2.45
CA SER A 96 7.65 12.04 -1.71
C SER A 96 8.86 12.67 -2.41
N ILE A 97 8.98 12.49 -3.73
CA ILE A 97 10.06 13.12 -4.52
C ILE A 97 9.93 14.65 -4.52
N SER A 98 8.70 15.16 -4.58
CA SER A 98 8.43 16.61 -4.61
C SER A 98 8.71 17.28 -3.26
N SER A 99 8.37 16.61 -2.14
CA SER A 99 8.53 17.16 -0.80
C SER A 99 9.92 16.94 -0.20
N ASN A 100 10.51 15.75 -0.40
CA ASN A 100 11.77 15.36 0.23
C ASN A 100 12.98 15.42 -0.72
N GLY A 101 12.75 15.71 -2.01
CA GLY A 101 13.76 15.63 -3.07
C GLY A 101 14.08 14.18 -3.48
N PHE A 102 14.80 14.03 -4.60
CA PHE A 102 15.28 12.73 -5.05
C PHE A 102 16.50 12.29 -4.23
N LYS A 103 16.42 11.11 -3.60
CA LYS A 103 17.54 10.49 -2.87
C LYS A 103 17.74 9.08 -3.40
N PRO A 104 18.98 8.57 -3.60
CA PRO A 104 19.18 7.22 -4.13
C PRO A 104 18.44 6.11 -3.35
N ILE A 105 18.24 6.29 -2.05
CA ILE A 105 17.47 5.36 -1.21
C ILE A 105 15.99 5.24 -1.62
N THR A 106 15.40 6.26 -2.27
CA THR A 106 14.03 6.18 -2.79
C THR A 106 13.90 5.17 -3.93
N LEU A 107 15.00 4.69 -4.53
CA LEU A 107 14.94 3.60 -5.50
C LEU A 107 14.54 2.27 -4.83
N ALA A 108 14.90 2.07 -3.56
CA ALA A 108 14.54 0.86 -2.83
C ALA A 108 13.03 0.76 -2.58
N SER A 109 12.32 1.89 -2.42
CA SER A 109 10.87 1.87 -2.23
C SER A 109 10.10 1.44 -3.49
N PHE A 110 10.73 1.40 -4.67
CA PHE A 110 10.11 0.86 -5.89
C PHE A 110 10.15 -0.67 -5.97
N ILE A 111 10.96 -1.36 -5.15
CA ILE A 111 11.14 -2.81 -5.29
C ILE A 111 9.81 -3.57 -5.12
N LEU A 112 9.03 -3.23 -4.10
CA LEU A 112 7.77 -3.90 -3.79
C LEU A 112 6.68 -3.58 -4.84
N PRO A 113 6.44 -2.30 -5.20
CA PRO A 113 5.49 -1.95 -6.26
C PRO A 113 5.81 -2.61 -7.61
N VAL A 114 7.08 -2.60 -8.03
CA VAL A 114 7.51 -3.20 -9.31
C VAL A 114 7.32 -4.71 -9.27
N LEU A 115 7.69 -5.37 -8.17
CA LEU A 115 7.54 -6.80 -8.05
C LEU A 115 6.05 -7.21 -8.04
N MET A 116 5.21 -6.43 -7.36
CA MET A 116 3.76 -6.61 -7.38
C MET A 116 3.19 -6.44 -8.80
N LEU A 117 3.68 -5.48 -9.57
CA LEU A 117 3.26 -5.25 -10.97
C LEU A 117 3.59 -6.47 -11.83
N ILE A 118 4.81 -7.00 -11.71
CA ILE A 118 5.25 -8.19 -12.43
C ILE A 118 4.34 -9.38 -12.09
N PHE A 119 4.07 -9.63 -10.81
CA PHE A 119 3.23 -10.76 -10.40
C PHE A 119 1.78 -10.63 -10.84
N VAL A 120 1.22 -9.41 -10.79
CA VAL A 120 -0.12 -9.14 -11.31
C VAL A 120 -0.15 -9.37 -12.82
N TYR A 121 0.86 -8.92 -13.57
CA TYR A 121 0.96 -9.12 -15.02
C TYR A 121 1.06 -10.61 -15.39
N LEU A 122 1.90 -11.37 -14.68
CA LEU A 122 2.03 -12.82 -14.84
C LEU A 122 0.74 -13.59 -14.50
N LYS A 123 -0.17 -12.98 -13.72
CA LYS A 123 -1.47 -13.53 -13.34
C LYS A 123 -2.63 -12.66 -13.85
N LYS A 124 -2.47 -12.01 -15.02
CA LYS A 124 -3.52 -11.20 -15.66
C LYS A 124 -4.85 -11.95 -15.79
N ASP A 125 -4.79 -13.26 -15.97
CA ASP A 125 -5.95 -14.14 -16.08
C ASP A 125 -6.78 -14.26 -14.80
N VAL A 126 -6.23 -13.90 -13.64
CA VAL A 126 -6.96 -13.88 -12.36
C VAL A 126 -7.77 -12.60 -12.21
N PHE A 127 -7.31 -11.49 -12.81
CA PHE A 127 -7.86 -10.15 -12.58
C PHE A 127 -8.68 -9.62 -13.76
N TRP A 128 -8.25 -9.90 -15.00
CA TRP A 128 -8.87 -9.36 -16.22
C TRP A 128 -9.60 -10.39 -17.05
N ASN A 129 -9.33 -11.68 -16.85
CA ASN A 129 -10.06 -12.74 -17.55
C ASN A 129 -11.28 -13.15 -16.72
N LYS A 130 -12.22 -12.20 -16.61
CA LYS A 130 -13.64 -12.56 -16.42
C LYS A 130 -14.10 -12.91 -17.82
N ASP A 131 -14.41 -14.17 -18.05
CA ASP A 131 -14.88 -14.65 -19.33
C ASP A 131 -15.85 -13.64 -19.95
N ILE A 132 -15.48 -13.17 -21.13
CA ILE A 132 -16.33 -12.42 -22.05
C ILE A 132 -17.34 -13.44 -22.58
N THR A 133 -18.26 -13.86 -21.72
CA THR A 133 -19.41 -14.71 -22.05
C THR A 133 -20.49 -14.48 -20.99
N LYS A 134 -21.24 -13.41 -21.20
CA LYS A 134 -22.69 -13.48 -21.04
C LYS A 134 -23.31 -13.16 -22.38
#